data_AF-A0A1V3N3H5-F1
#
_entry.id   AF-A0A1V3N3H5-F1
#
_cell.length_a   1.000
_cell.length_b   1.000
_cell.length_c   1.000
_cell.angle_alpha   90.00
_cell.angle_beta   90.00
_cell.angle_gamma   90.00
#
_symmetry.space_group_name_H-M   'P 1'
#
loop_
_entity.id
_entity.type
_entity.pdbx_description
1 polymer ?
#
loop_
_entity_poly.entity_id
_entity_poly.type
_entity_poly.pdbx_seq_one_letter_code
_entity_poly.pdbx_strand_id
1 'polypeptide(L)'
;MNKFIVRIGVLSLFALLEVNAAHAQSQEAEKVGLYITQEMSFLNMTTTQAERVYQINLQAANAVENLPQNSNTQQIGATKNMESFTDILKQRNLAIQEILSPVQFQLFKENKIIRAATFRTIVMAKMLDLAQDQLDPIFEINQTVVKNVRKDLDLYFSTDNNRGKKNAQRRLHKALKKTDKAFEKVLSPQQTAIYHENVDLLRNVLREEYGTKDSF
;
A
#
# COMPACT_ATOMS: atom_id res chain seq x y z
N MET A 1 39.59 -21.36 5.06
CA MET A 1 39.00 -21.68 3.74
C MET A 1 37.77 -20.83 3.53
N ASN A 2 37.85 -19.91 2.56
CA ASN A 2 36.74 -19.09 2.08
C ASN A 2 35.57 -19.96 1.62
N LYS A 3 34.34 -19.58 2.01
CA LYS A 3 33.13 -19.89 1.24
C LYS A 3 32.30 -18.62 1.13
N PHE A 4 32.77 -17.74 0.24
CA PHE A 4 31.98 -16.65 -0.32
C PHE A 4 30.87 -17.30 -1.16
N ILE A 5 29.72 -17.57 -0.55
CA ILE A 5 28.52 -17.97 -1.29
C ILE A 5 27.97 -16.67 -1.89
N VAL A 6 28.32 -16.48 -3.15
CA VAL A 6 27.76 -15.47 -4.04
C VAL A 6 26.24 -15.72 -4.12
N ARG A 7 25.46 -14.97 -3.34
CA ARG A 7 24.00 -14.86 -3.49
C ARG A 7 23.68 -14.00 -4.71
N ILE A 8 24.02 -14.49 -5.90
CA ILE A 8 23.41 -14.03 -7.16
C ILE A 8 22.26 -15.00 -7.41
N GLY A 9 21.04 -14.62 -7.00
CA GLY A 9 19.92 -15.55 -7.09
C GLY A 9 18.52 -14.96 -7.26
N VAL A 10 18.32 -13.64 -7.13
CA VAL A 10 16.97 -13.05 -7.23
C VAL A 10 16.87 -11.89 -8.23
N LEU A 11 18.00 -11.31 -8.68
CA LEU A 11 17.99 -10.34 -9.79
C LEU A 11 17.49 -10.94 -11.12
N SER A 12 17.42 -12.28 -11.21
CA SER A 12 16.99 -13.00 -12.42
C SER A 12 15.47 -13.03 -12.62
N LEU A 13 14.65 -12.70 -11.61
CA LEU A 13 13.19 -12.80 -11.77
C LEU A 13 12.57 -11.64 -12.57
N PHE A 14 13.34 -10.58 -12.84
CA PHE A 14 12.92 -9.47 -13.70
C PHE A 14 13.47 -9.55 -15.13
N ALA A 15 14.26 -10.57 -15.47
CA ALA A 15 14.81 -10.75 -16.82
C ALA A 15 13.85 -11.44 -17.81
N LEU A 16 12.60 -11.75 -17.41
CA LEU A 16 11.62 -12.44 -18.27
C LEU A 16 10.36 -11.62 -18.59
N LEU A 17 10.43 -10.30 -18.45
CA LEU A 17 9.47 -9.38 -19.08
C LEU A 17 10.20 -8.45 -20.06
N GLU A 18 11.08 -8.99 -20.89
CA GLU A 18 11.40 -8.37 -22.16
C GLU A 18 10.23 -8.60 -23.14
N VAL A 19 9.14 -7.87 -22.91
CA VAL A 19 8.22 -7.57 -24.02
C VAL A 19 8.67 -6.22 -24.55
N ASN A 20 9.15 -6.23 -25.79
CA ASN A 20 9.42 -5.05 -26.60
C ASN A 20 8.18 -4.15 -26.67
N ALA A 21 8.01 -3.32 -25.67
CA ALA A 21 7.35 -2.05 -25.78
C ALA A 21 8.36 -1.06 -25.20
N ALA A 22 8.75 -0.06 -25.97
CA ALA A 22 9.08 1.22 -25.37
C ALA A 22 7.84 1.61 -24.55
N HIS A 23 7.76 1.15 -23.30
CA HIS A 23 6.68 1.50 -22.39
C HIS A 23 6.80 3.00 -22.25
N ALA A 24 5.84 3.75 -22.80
CA ALA A 24 5.60 5.09 -22.36
C ALA A 24 5.44 4.98 -20.84
N GLN A 25 6.47 5.39 -20.12
CA GLN A 25 6.48 5.37 -18.67
C GLN A 25 5.28 6.23 -18.26
N SER A 26 4.33 5.62 -17.56
CA SER A 26 3.11 6.34 -17.23
C SER A 26 3.48 7.50 -16.31
N GLN A 27 3.05 8.71 -16.68
CA GLN A 27 3.19 9.88 -15.82
C GLN A 27 2.56 9.62 -14.45
N GLU A 28 1.51 8.79 -14.40
CA GLU A 28 0.85 8.39 -13.16
C GLU A 28 1.74 7.47 -12.30
N ALA A 29 2.36 6.46 -12.89
CA ALA A 29 3.28 5.57 -12.17
C ALA A 29 4.53 6.30 -11.66
N GLU A 30 5.06 7.25 -12.43
CA GLU A 30 6.19 8.11 -12.01
C GLU A 30 5.83 8.94 -10.79
N LYS A 31 4.68 9.60 -10.87
CA LYS A 31 4.12 10.43 -9.83
C LYS A 31 3.98 9.66 -8.51
N VAL A 32 3.33 8.50 -8.58
CA VAL A 32 3.10 7.61 -7.43
C VAL A 32 4.43 7.04 -6.92
N GLY A 33 5.32 6.59 -7.82
CA GLY A 33 6.64 6.07 -7.46
C GLY A 33 7.50 7.08 -6.71
N LEU A 34 7.52 8.33 -7.17
CA LEU A 34 8.23 9.44 -6.52
C LEU A 34 7.66 9.72 -5.14
N TYR A 35 6.34 9.87 -5.06
CA TYR A 35 5.62 10.16 -3.82
C TYR A 35 5.93 9.13 -2.72
N ILE A 36 5.80 7.84 -3.04
CA ILE A 36 6.07 6.76 -2.07
C ILE A 36 7.52 6.80 -1.57
N THR A 37 8.46 7.17 -2.45
CA THR A 37 9.88 7.23 -2.09
C THR A 37 10.14 8.35 -1.09
N GLN A 38 9.48 9.50 -1.27
CA GLN A 38 9.57 10.63 -0.34
C GLN A 38 9.04 10.27 1.05
N GLU A 39 7.95 9.51 1.11
CA GLU A 39 7.38 9.00 2.38
C GLU A 39 8.28 7.98 3.11
N MET A 40 9.33 7.49 2.44
CA MET A 40 10.36 6.64 3.05
C MET A 40 11.59 7.43 3.53
N SER A 41 11.55 8.76 3.50
CA SER A 41 12.65 9.64 3.94
C SER A 41 13.10 9.38 5.38
N PHE A 42 12.20 8.91 6.26
CA PHE A 42 12.52 8.53 7.65
C PHE A 42 13.59 7.42 7.77
N LEU A 43 13.88 6.71 6.69
CA LEU A 43 14.92 5.67 6.65
C LEU A 43 16.34 6.24 6.55
N ASN A 44 16.51 7.56 6.38
CA ASN A 44 17.81 8.21 6.20
C ASN A 44 18.67 7.47 5.16
N MET A 45 18.06 7.18 4.01
CA MET A 45 18.71 6.46 2.92
C MET A 45 19.85 7.30 2.33
N THR A 46 20.92 6.66 1.90
CA THR A 46 21.90 7.33 1.02
C THR A 46 21.23 7.69 -0.32
N THR A 47 21.80 8.62 -1.07
CA THR A 47 21.29 9.00 -2.40
C THR A 47 21.12 7.77 -3.31
N THR A 48 22.12 6.88 -3.34
CA THR A 48 22.06 5.64 -4.14
C THR A 48 20.97 4.68 -3.65
N GLN A 49 20.75 4.58 -2.33
CA GLN A 49 19.65 3.77 -1.80
C GLN A 49 18.30 4.37 -2.19
N ALA A 50 18.13 5.68 -2.05
CA ALA A 50 16.90 6.39 -2.40
C ALA A 50 16.55 6.24 -3.89
N GLU A 51 17.54 6.35 -4.77
CA GLU A 51 17.37 6.14 -6.21
C GLU A 51 16.91 4.71 -6.54
N ARG A 52 17.52 3.70 -5.93
CA ARG A 52 17.09 2.30 -6.14
C ARG A 52 15.71 2.02 -5.56
N VAL A 53 15.38 2.59 -4.40
CA VAL A 53 14.04 2.50 -3.81
C VAL A 53 13.01 3.18 -4.71
N TYR A 54 13.35 4.31 -5.33
CA TYR A 54 12.49 4.95 -6.33
C TYR A 54 12.21 4.03 -7.51
N GLN A 55 13.22 3.40 -8.09
CA GLN A 55 13.01 2.46 -9.20
C GLN A 55 12.11 1.29 -8.81
N ILE A 56 12.27 0.73 -7.61
CA ILE A 56 11.40 -0.33 -7.09
C ILE A 56 9.95 0.18 -6.92
N ASN A 57 9.77 1.39 -6.40
CA ASN A 57 8.45 1.99 -6.20
C ASN A 57 7.76 2.30 -7.52
N LEU A 58 8.50 2.80 -8.51
CA LEU A 58 8.04 3.03 -9.87
C LEU A 58 7.59 1.72 -10.53
N GLN A 59 8.39 0.66 -10.41
CA GLN A 59 8.01 -0.66 -10.95
C GLN A 59 6.74 -1.19 -10.30
N ALA A 60 6.61 -1.05 -8.97
CA ALA A 60 5.39 -1.43 -8.26
C ALA A 60 4.18 -0.60 -8.72
N ALA A 61 4.33 0.71 -8.89
CA ALA A 61 3.28 1.59 -9.38
C ALA A 61 2.82 1.21 -10.81
N ASN A 62 3.77 0.96 -11.72
CA ASN A 62 3.47 0.46 -13.06
C ASN A 62 2.77 -0.91 -13.03
N ALA A 63 3.18 -1.82 -12.16
CA ALA A 63 2.54 -3.13 -12.03
C ALA A 63 1.09 -3.00 -11.54
N VAL A 64 0.82 -2.10 -10.59
CA VAL A 64 -0.55 -1.78 -10.13
C VAL A 64 -1.37 -1.15 -11.25
N GLU A 65 -0.77 -0.27 -12.05
CA GLU A 65 -1.43 0.39 -13.16
C GLU A 65 -1.90 -0.58 -14.25
N ASN A 66 -1.09 -1.62 -14.50
CA ASN A 66 -1.35 -2.67 -15.48
C ASN A 66 -2.25 -3.81 -14.97
N LEU A 67 -2.75 -3.74 -13.72
CA LEU A 67 -3.72 -4.71 -13.25
C LEU A 67 -5.01 -4.63 -14.10
N PRO A 68 -5.51 -5.75 -14.62
CA PRO A 68 -6.67 -5.76 -15.51
C PRO A 68 -7.90 -5.17 -14.83
N GLN A 69 -8.47 -4.13 -15.43
CA GLN A 69 -9.75 -3.54 -15.06
C GLN A 69 -10.83 -4.35 -15.79
N ASN A 70 -11.81 -4.92 -15.06
CA ASN A 70 -12.94 -5.56 -15.74
C ASN A 70 -13.73 -4.48 -16.50
N SER A 71 -13.85 -4.61 -17.82
CA SER A 71 -14.36 -3.55 -18.69
C SER A 71 -15.88 -3.33 -18.61
N ASN A 72 -16.63 -4.14 -17.86
CA ASN A 72 -18.10 -4.03 -17.75
C ASN A 72 -18.61 -3.69 -16.34
N THR A 73 -17.72 -3.60 -15.37
CA THR A 73 -17.98 -3.03 -14.06
C THR A 73 -16.65 -2.47 -13.58
N GLN A 74 -16.60 -1.23 -13.09
CA GLN A 74 -15.47 -0.72 -12.28
C GLN A 74 -15.29 -1.52 -10.97
N GLN A 75 -15.88 -2.72 -10.88
CA GLN A 75 -15.47 -3.79 -9.99
C GLN A 75 -14.17 -4.37 -10.52
N ILE A 76 -13.08 -3.89 -9.93
CA ILE A 76 -11.89 -4.73 -9.72
C ILE A 76 -12.42 -6.13 -9.35
N GLY A 77 -12.12 -7.16 -10.16
CA GLY A 77 -12.51 -8.54 -9.87
C GLY A 77 -11.94 -8.90 -8.49
N ALA A 78 -12.77 -8.80 -7.46
CA ALA A 78 -12.35 -8.30 -6.15
C ALA A 78 -11.33 -9.19 -5.41
N THR A 79 -11.23 -10.46 -5.79
CA THR A 79 -10.30 -11.41 -5.17
C THR A 79 -9.01 -11.56 -5.97
N LYS A 80 -9.09 -11.82 -7.29
CA LYS A 80 -7.90 -12.11 -8.12
C LYS A 80 -7.01 -10.88 -8.33
N ASN A 81 -7.61 -9.70 -8.48
CA ASN A 81 -6.86 -8.46 -8.57
C ASN A 81 -6.28 -8.04 -7.21
N MET A 82 -6.92 -8.44 -6.11
CA MET A 82 -6.40 -8.19 -4.76
C MET A 82 -5.21 -9.10 -4.43
N GLU A 83 -5.26 -10.38 -4.81
CA GLU A 83 -4.10 -11.29 -4.70
C GLU A 83 -2.92 -10.75 -5.50
N SER A 84 -3.15 -10.36 -6.75
CA SER A 84 -2.14 -9.76 -7.61
C SER A 84 -1.56 -8.47 -7.02
N PHE A 85 -2.41 -7.61 -6.45
CA PHE A 85 -1.97 -6.40 -5.75
C PHE A 85 -1.10 -6.73 -4.53
N THR A 86 -1.56 -7.66 -3.68
CA THR A 86 -0.83 -8.08 -2.47
C THR A 86 0.53 -8.68 -2.83
N ASP A 87 0.61 -9.42 -3.92
CA ASP A 87 1.86 -9.98 -4.40
C ASP A 87 2.81 -8.92 -4.94
N ILE A 88 2.33 -7.91 -5.67
CA ILE A 88 3.14 -6.73 -6.06
C ILE A 88 3.75 -6.07 -4.80
N LEU A 89 2.97 -5.91 -3.73
CA LEU A 89 3.46 -5.33 -2.48
C LEU A 89 4.52 -6.19 -1.80
N LYS A 90 4.30 -7.51 -1.73
CA LYS A 90 5.30 -8.44 -1.17
C LYS A 90 6.61 -8.36 -1.94
N GLN A 91 6.54 -8.39 -3.27
CA GLN A 91 7.73 -8.31 -4.13
C GLN A 91 8.46 -6.98 -3.96
N ARG A 92 7.73 -5.87 -3.91
CA ARG A 92 8.28 -4.53 -3.62
C ARG A 92 9.04 -4.53 -2.28
N ASN A 93 8.44 -5.05 -1.22
CA ASN A 93 9.05 -5.07 0.11
C ASN A 93 10.29 -5.97 0.17
N LEU A 94 10.27 -7.12 -0.52
CA LEU A 94 11.44 -7.99 -0.66
C LEU A 94 12.57 -7.29 -1.43
N ALA A 95 12.26 -6.58 -2.51
CA ALA A 95 13.26 -5.82 -3.25
C ALA A 95 13.86 -4.68 -2.39
N ILE A 96 13.04 -3.97 -1.61
CA ILE A 96 13.51 -2.93 -0.68
C ILE A 96 14.42 -3.52 0.40
N GLN A 97 14.13 -4.72 0.89
CA GLN A 97 14.97 -5.40 1.90
C GLN A 97 16.42 -5.60 1.41
N GLU A 98 16.62 -5.87 0.13
CA GLU A 98 17.96 -6.05 -0.46
C GLU A 98 18.75 -4.73 -0.61
N ILE A 99 18.07 -3.58 -0.55
CA ILE A 99 18.69 -2.23 -0.66
C ILE A 99 19.04 -1.66 0.71
N LEU A 100 18.16 -1.88 1.69
CA LEU A 100 18.27 -1.28 3.01
C LEU A 100 19.29 -2.03 3.88
N SER A 101 19.99 -1.30 4.75
CA SER A 101 20.74 -1.94 5.83
C SER A 101 19.80 -2.66 6.80
N PRO A 102 20.27 -3.62 7.61
CA PRO A 102 19.43 -4.30 8.59
C PRO A 102 18.70 -3.35 9.54
N VAL A 103 19.36 -2.26 9.97
CA VAL A 103 18.77 -1.24 10.85
C VAL A 103 17.67 -0.47 10.12
N GLN A 104 17.92 -0.03 8.89
CA GLN A 104 16.92 0.65 8.07
C GLN A 104 15.72 -0.26 7.77
N PHE A 105 15.96 -1.53 7.44
CA PHE A 105 14.88 -2.48 7.20
C PHE A 105 14.08 -2.78 8.47
N GLN A 106 14.71 -2.80 9.64
CA GLN A 106 14.02 -2.90 10.92
C GLN A 106 13.11 -1.69 11.15
N LEU A 107 13.62 -0.47 10.94
CA LEU A 107 12.80 0.76 11.01
C LEU A 107 11.64 0.73 10.00
N PHE A 108 11.89 0.27 8.78
CA PHE A 108 10.87 0.08 7.77
C PHE A 108 9.76 -0.88 8.25
N LYS A 109 10.12 -2.02 8.86
CA LYS A 109 9.18 -3.01 9.42
C LYS A 109 8.42 -2.48 10.64
N GLU A 110 9.04 -1.67 11.47
CA GLU A 110 8.42 -1.09 12.67
C GLU A 110 7.39 -0.01 12.29
N ASN A 111 7.63 0.70 11.18
CA ASN A 111 6.74 1.75 10.70
C ASN A 111 5.53 1.23 9.91
N LYS A 112 4.78 0.30 10.51
CA LYS A 112 3.59 -0.34 9.90
C LYS A 112 2.52 0.66 9.47
N ILE A 113 2.42 1.81 10.18
CA ILE A 113 1.42 2.83 9.86
C ILE A 113 1.74 3.48 8.51
N ILE A 114 2.97 3.95 8.33
CA ILE A 114 3.39 4.55 7.06
C ILE A 114 3.23 3.55 5.93
N ARG A 115 3.73 2.31 6.08
CA ARG A 115 3.59 1.31 5.01
C ARG A 115 2.14 1.05 4.61
N ALA A 116 1.25 0.78 5.56
CA ALA A 116 -0.16 0.52 5.24
C ALA A 116 -0.86 1.75 4.64
N ALA A 117 -0.51 2.95 5.08
CA ALA A 117 -1.02 4.19 4.51
C ALA A 117 -0.53 4.42 3.08
N THR A 118 0.76 4.17 2.82
CA THR A 118 1.37 4.21 1.49
C THR A 118 0.64 3.26 0.56
N PHE A 119 0.42 2.01 0.97
CA PHE A 119 -0.27 1.02 0.13
C PHE A 119 -1.71 1.41 -0.19
N ARG A 120 -2.47 1.88 0.80
CA ARG A 120 -3.83 2.38 0.55
C ARG A 120 -3.80 3.56 -0.41
N THR A 121 -2.81 4.43 -0.32
CA THR A 121 -2.68 5.60 -1.20
C THR A 121 -2.35 5.17 -2.64
N ILE A 122 -1.50 4.17 -2.85
CA ILE A 122 -1.22 3.60 -4.17
C ILE A 122 -2.49 3.03 -4.81
N VAL A 123 -3.27 2.26 -4.04
CA VAL A 123 -4.55 1.70 -4.51
C VAL A 123 -5.49 2.82 -4.88
N MET A 124 -5.64 3.82 -4.01
CA MET A 124 -6.54 4.94 -4.26
C MET A 124 -6.10 5.79 -5.45
N ALA A 125 -4.79 6.02 -5.62
CA ALA A 125 -4.24 6.76 -6.76
C ALA A 125 -4.67 6.13 -8.09
N LYS A 126 -4.51 4.80 -8.22
CA LYS A 126 -4.94 4.07 -9.41
C LYS A 126 -6.46 4.00 -9.55
N MET A 127 -7.15 3.68 -8.45
CA MET A 127 -8.60 3.44 -8.46
C MET A 127 -9.40 4.71 -8.76
N LEU A 128 -8.91 5.85 -8.28
CA LEU A 128 -9.63 7.13 -8.33
C LEU A 128 -9.02 8.13 -9.30
N ASP A 129 -7.94 7.76 -10.00
CA ASP A 129 -7.19 8.67 -10.87
C ASP A 129 -6.87 9.99 -10.14
N LEU A 130 -6.18 9.87 -8.99
CA LEU A 130 -5.96 11.01 -8.10
C LEU A 130 -5.01 12.02 -8.74
N ALA A 131 -5.35 13.31 -8.67
CA ALA A 131 -4.41 14.37 -9.03
C ALA A 131 -3.23 14.45 -8.03
N GLN A 132 -2.12 15.08 -8.45
CA GLN A 132 -0.90 15.19 -7.62
C GLN A 132 -1.18 15.85 -6.26
N ASP A 133 -1.96 16.92 -6.26
CA ASP A 133 -2.35 17.68 -5.06
C ASP A 133 -3.31 16.91 -4.15
N GLN A 134 -3.91 15.83 -4.65
CA GLN A 134 -4.74 14.93 -3.84
C GLN A 134 -3.91 13.85 -3.12
N LEU A 135 -2.67 13.55 -3.53
CA LEU A 135 -1.89 12.45 -2.95
C LEU A 135 -1.59 12.67 -1.45
N ASP A 136 -1.11 13.85 -1.08
CA ASP A 136 -0.82 14.21 0.32
C ASP A 136 -2.03 14.13 1.24
N PRO A 137 -3.15 14.83 0.97
CA PRO A 137 -4.31 14.76 1.86
C PRO A 137 -4.89 13.35 1.93
N ILE A 138 -4.87 12.58 0.83
CA ILE A 138 -5.31 11.17 0.84
C ILE A 138 -4.40 10.32 1.73
N PHE A 139 -3.09 10.51 1.64
CA PHE A 139 -2.12 9.81 2.46
C PHE A 139 -2.26 10.15 3.95
N GLU A 140 -2.46 11.41 4.32
CA GLU A 140 -2.72 11.82 5.70
C GLU A 140 -3.99 11.20 6.28
N ILE A 141 -5.07 11.15 5.49
CA ILE A 141 -6.30 10.46 5.87
C ILE A 141 -6.04 8.97 6.04
N ASN A 142 -5.27 8.36 5.12
CA ASN A 142 -4.87 6.96 5.19
C ASN A 142 -4.02 6.65 6.43
N GLN A 143 -3.04 7.49 6.78
CA GLN A 143 -2.28 7.35 8.02
C GLN A 143 -3.19 7.41 9.25
N THR A 144 -4.13 8.35 9.26
CA THR A 144 -5.07 8.53 10.37
C THR A 144 -5.96 7.31 10.56
N VAL A 145 -6.55 6.78 9.49
CA VAL A 145 -7.39 5.58 9.60
C VAL A 145 -6.58 4.36 10.02
N VAL A 146 -5.38 4.17 9.45
CA VAL A 146 -4.48 3.08 9.80
C VAL A 146 -4.12 3.10 11.28
N LYS A 147 -3.76 4.28 11.82
CA LYS A 147 -3.46 4.48 13.25
C LYS A 147 -4.66 4.17 14.15
N ASN A 148 -5.85 4.61 13.77
CA ASN A 148 -7.07 4.38 14.55
C ASN A 148 -7.51 2.91 14.51
N VAL A 149 -7.52 2.31 13.32
CA VAL A 149 -7.88 0.89 13.12
C VAL A 149 -6.94 0.01 13.92
N ARG A 150 -5.62 0.22 13.85
CA ARG A 150 -4.64 -0.53 14.64
C ARG A 150 -4.94 -0.45 16.14
N LYS A 151 -5.11 0.77 16.67
CA LYS A 151 -5.41 1.00 18.08
C LYS A 151 -6.68 0.26 18.54
N ASP A 152 -7.72 0.28 17.70
CA ASP A 152 -9.00 -0.35 18.04
C ASP A 152 -8.96 -1.87 17.87
N LEU A 153 -8.17 -2.40 16.92
CA LEU A 153 -7.90 -3.84 16.79
C LEU A 153 -7.07 -4.37 17.97
N ASP A 154 -6.01 -3.66 18.35
CA ASP A 154 -5.20 -4.02 19.52
C ASP A 154 -6.09 -4.12 20.78
N LEU A 155 -7.04 -3.18 20.95
CA LEU A 155 -8.03 -3.22 22.03
C LEU A 155 -9.01 -4.40 21.90
N TYR A 156 -9.45 -4.73 20.69
CA TYR A 156 -10.35 -5.86 20.43
C TYR A 156 -9.71 -7.21 20.79
N PHE A 157 -8.44 -7.40 20.44
CA PHE A 157 -7.71 -8.65 20.67
C PHE A 157 -7.15 -8.77 22.09
N SER A 158 -6.85 -7.66 22.77
CA SER A 158 -6.35 -7.66 24.15
C SER A 158 -7.44 -7.76 25.22
N THR A 159 -8.72 -7.72 24.85
CA THR A 159 -9.83 -7.75 25.80
C THR A 159 -10.56 -9.09 25.81
N ASP A 160 -10.62 -9.73 26.98
CA ASP A 160 -11.25 -11.05 27.12
C ASP A 160 -12.77 -10.98 27.25
N ASN A 161 -13.33 -9.81 27.59
CA ASN A 161 -14.76 -9.68 27.84
C ASN A 161 -15.54 -9.11 26.64
N ASN A 162 -16.77 -9.58 26.46
CA ASN A 162 -17.65 -9.22 25.34
C ASN A 162 -17.96 -7.71 25.28
N ARG A 163 -17.98 -7.02 26.42
CA ARG A 163 -18.24 -5.57 26.48
C ARG A 163 -17.08 -4.78 25.86
N GLY A 164 -15.84 -5.15 26.15
CA GLY A 164 -14.63 -4.60 25.57
C GLY A 164 -14.61 -4.80 24.06
N LYS A 165 -14.85 -6.03 23.59
CA LYS A 165 -14.92 -6.37 22.17
C LYS A 165 -15.96 -5.55 21.41
N LYS A 166 -17.19 -5.45 21.96
CA LYS A 166 -18.27 -4.65 21.36
C LYS A 166 -17.94 -3.16 21.31
N ASN A 167 -17.25 -2.63 22.33
CA ASN A 167 -16.81 -1.25 22.35
C ASN A 167 -15.71 -0.99 21.31
N ALA A 168 -14.74 -1.90 21.17
CA ALA A 168 -13.70 -1.80 20.15
C ALA A 168 -14.30 -1.83 18.72
N GLN A 169 -15.23 -2.75 18.45
CA GLN A 169 -15.96 -2.79 17.17
C GLN A 169 -16.72 -1.49 16.88
N ARG A 170 -17.41 -0.91 17.88
CA ARG A 170 -18.09 0.38 17.72
C ARG A 170 -17.12 1.52 17.41
N ARG A 171 -15.92 1.53 18.02
CA ARG A 171 -14.89 2.55 17.78
C ARG A 171 -14.31 2.40 16.38
N LEU A 172 -14.04 1.16 15.95
CA LEU A 172 -13.60 0.84 14.60
C LEU A 172 -14.61 1.33 13.54
N HIS A 173 -15.91 1.02 13.71
CA HIS A 173 -16.94 1.49 12.79
C HIS A 173 -17.02 3.02 12.73
N LYS A 174 -16.92 3.70 13.88
CA LYS A 174 -16.88 5.16 13.93
C LYS A 174 -15.63 5.74 13.24
N ALA A 175 -14.47 5.08 13.38
CA ALA A 175 -13.23 5.50 12.74
C ALA A 175 -13.34 5.39 11.20
N LEU A 176 -13.89 4.27 10.69
CA LEU A 176 -14.14 4.09 9.27
C LEU A 176 -15.12 5.15 8.73
N LYS A 177 -16.25 5.37 9.41
CA LYS A 177 -17.22 6.41 9.00
C LYS A 177 -16.63 7.83 8.99
N LYS A 178 -15.73 8.15 9.93
CA LYS A 178 -15.01 9.43 9.92
C LYS A 178 -14.03 9.53 8.76
N THR A 179 -13.44 8.41 8.38
CA THR A 179 -12.51 8.32 7.24
C THR A 179 -13.25 8.55 5.94
N ASP A 180 -14.42 7.92 5.75
CA ASP A 180 -15.27 8.14 4.57
C ASP A 180 -15.60 9.63 4.40
N LYS A 181 -16.03 10.29 5.49
CA LYS A 181 -16.28 11.75 5.50
C LYS A 181 -15.04 12.61 5.27
N ALA A 182 -13.85 12.12 5.57
CA ALA A 182 -12.62 12.84 5.30
C ALA A 182 -12.28 12.74 3.81
N PHE A 183 -12.45 11.57 3.20
CA PHE A 183 -12.28 11.38 1.77
C PHE A 183 -13.29 12.18 0.95
N GLU A 184 -14.55 12.24 1.35
CA GLU A 184 -15.59 13.07 0.69
C GLU A 184 -15.24 14.56 0.60
N LYS A 185 -14.30 15.06 1.42
CA LYS A 185 -13.86 16.47 1.37
C LYS A 185 -12.74 16.74 0.37
N VAL A 186 -12.00 15.70 -0.03
CA VAL A 186 -10.79 15.82 -0.86
C VAL A 186 -10.97 15.15 -2.22
N LEU A 187 -11.97 14.28 -2.35
CA LEU A 187 -12.35 13.62 -3.59
C LEU A 187 -13.43 14.42 -4.32
N SER A 188 -13.42 14.35 -5.65
CA SER A 188 -14.54 14.80 -6.46
C SER A 188 -15.78 13.90 -6.22
N PRO A 189 -17.00 14.34 -6.61
CA PRO A 189 -18.19 13.51 -6.50
C PRO A 189 -18.06 12.16 -7.24
N GLN A 190 -17.42 12.16 -8.41
CA GLN A 190 -17.19 10.94 -9.18
C GLN A 190 -16.20 10.00 -8.48
N GLN A 191 -15.09 10.53 -7.97
CA GLN A 191 -14.12 9.76 -7.20
C GLN A 191 -14.73 9.20 -5.91
N THR A 192 -15.63 9.96 -5.27
CA THR A 192 -16.36 9.51 -4.08
C THR A 192 -17.26 8.32 -4.36
N ALA A 193 -17.96 8.31 -5.51
CA ALA A 193 -18.78 7.17 -5.91
C ALA A 193 -17.92 5.90 -6.10
N ILE A 194 -16.82 6.01 -6.85
CA ILE A 194 -15.88 4.90 -7.09
C ILE A 194 -15.27 4.41 -5.77
N TYR A 195 -14.92 5.32 -4.85
CA TYR A 195 -14.42 4.98 -3.52
C TYR A 195 -15.41 4.12 -2.74
N HIS A 196 -16.67 4.52 -2.68
CA HIS A 196 -17.71 3.79 -1.93
C HIS A 196 -17.99 2.42 -2.53
N GLU A 197 -17.93 2.28 -3.86
CA GLU A 197 -18.06 0.98 -4.54
C GLU A 197 -16.91 0.02 -4.23
N ASN A 198 -15.73 0.55 -3.87
CA ASN A 198 -14.50 -0.22 -3.71
C ASN A 198 -13.92 -0.18 -2.28
N VAL A 199 -14.66 0.35 -1.29
CA VAL A 199 -14.13 0.57 0.08
C VAL A 199 -13.63 -0.71 0.76
N ASP A 200 -14.22 -1.86 0.41
CA ASP A 200 -13.82 -3.16 0.96
C ASP A 200 -12.43 -3.60 0.50
N LEU A 201 -11.99 -3.17 -0.69
CA LEU A 201 -10.62 -3.36 -1.17
C LEU A 201 -9.63 -2.71 -0.18
N LEU A 202 -9.88 -1.46 0.19
CA LEU A 202 -9.01 -0.70 1.10
C LEU A 202 -9.03 -1.27 2.53
N ARG A 203 -10.15 -1.88 2.95
CA ARG A 203 -10.24 -2.57 4.24
C ARG A 203 -9.40 -3.85 4.24
N ASN A 204 -9.38 -4.60 3.15
CA ASN A 204 -8.58 -5.82 3.02
C ASN A 204 -7.07 -5.54 3.03
N VAL A 205 -6.61 -4.42 2.44
CA VAL A 205 -5.20 -4.00 2.54
C VAL A 205 -4.75 -3.83 3.99
N LEU A 206 -5.61 -3.30 4.86
CA LEU A 206 -5.31 -3.23 6.30
C LEU A 206 -5.19 -4.62 6.92
N ARG A 207 -6.08 -5.55 6.55
CA ARG A 207 -6.07 -6.92 7.10
C ARG A 207 -4.76 -7.66 6.78
N GLU A 208 -4.27 -7.53 5.55
CA GLU A 208 -3.00 -8.15 5.13
C GLU A 208 -1.78 -7.57 5.87
N GLU A 209 -1.66 -6.24 5.96
CA GLU A 209 -0.53 -5.60 6.69
C GLU A 209 -0.56 -5.88 8.20
N TYR A 210 -1.75 -6.15 8.76
CA TYR A 210 -1.93 -6.46 10.18
C TYR A 210 -2.04 -7.95 10.49
N GLY A 211 -2.00 -8.84 9.49
CA GLY A 211 -2.02 -10.29 9.69
C GLY A 211 -3.34 -10.84 10.24
N THR A 212 -4.45 -10.12 10.08
CA THR A 212 -5.77 -10.59 10.53
C THR A 212 -6.40 -11.47 9.45
N LYS A 213 -5.89 -12.71 9.28
CA LYS A 213 -6.48 -13.69 8.36
C LYS A 213 -7.82 -14.27 8.83
N ASP A 214 -8.19 -14.06 10.09
CA ASP A 214 -9.42 -14.63 10.66
C ASP A 214 -10.47 -13.55 10.99
N SER A 215 -11.52 -13.53 10.16
CA SER A 215 -12.90 -13.06 10.41
C SER A 215 -13.18 -11.61 10.83
N PHE A 216 -13.96 -10.92 9.99
CA PHE A 216 -15.17 -10.23 10.43
C PHE A 216 -16.37 -11.10 10.08
#